data_AF-A0A7S2T033-F1
#
_entry.id   AF-A0A7S2T033-F1
#
_cell.length_a   1.000
_cell.length_b   1.000
_cell.length_c   1.000
_cell.angle_alpha   90.00
_cell.angle_beta   90.00
_cell.angle_gamma   90.00
#
_symmetry.space_group_name_H-M   'P 1'
#
loop_
_entity.id
_entity.type
_entity.pdbx_description
1 polymer ?
#
loop_
_entity_poly.entity_id
_entity_poly.type
_entity_poly.pdbx_seq_one_letter_code
_entity_poly.pdbx_strand_id
1 'polypeptide(L)'
;PYLSNNHGGPRMHMNLEDFVLYSTGRRNAAFQGIMNFFRTSDKCKARLHFGKAGWIEHGQCFDGATEYPDSWCDFGCAAHELDPTRKFESTVDFWQFTARRDGKDHDILTPRGHHACCTRHGFKHDKCQCVPRKPCSSA
;
A
#
# COMPACT_ATOMS: atom_id res chain seq x y z
N PRO A 1 11.86 4.12 -8.88
CA PRO A 1 10.66 3.24 -8.89
C PRO A 1 9.65 3.67 -7.82
N TYR A 2 8.37 3.84 -8.18
CA TYR A 2 7.35 4.38 -7.27
C TYR A 2 7.25 3.61 -5.95
N LEU A 3 7.01 2.29 -6.03
CA LEU A 3 6.70 1.42 -4.90
C LEU A 3 7.88 0.51 -4.51
N SER A 4 9.12 0.98 -4.67
CA SER A 4 10.27 0.19 -4.24
C SER A 4 10.23 0.01 -2.72
N ASN A 5 10.47 -1.21 -2.22
CA ASN A 5 10.61 -1.44 -0.78
C ASN A 5 11.74 -0.62 -0.14
N ASN A 6 12.69 -0.11 -0.94
CA ASN A 6 13.76 0.80 -0.51
C ASN A 6 13.40 2.30 -0.64
N HIS A 7 12.14 2.64 -0.93
CA HIS A 7 11.68 4.02 -1.01
C HIS A 7 11.74 4.71 0.37
N GLY A 8 12.23 5.96 0.36
CA GLY A 8 12.37 6.79 1.56
C GLY A 8 13.67 6.57 2.36
N GLY A 9 14.65 5.84 1.83
CA GLY A 9 16.00 5.72 2.41
C GLY A 9 16.47 4.29 2.64
N PRO A 10 17.62 4.11 3.33
CA PRO A 10 18.18 2.79 3.63
C PRO A 10 17.21 1.90 4.40
N ARG A 11 17.14 0.62 4.04
CA ARG A 11 16.26 -0.38 4.67
C ARG A 11 17.03 -1.65 5.00
N MET A 12 16.67 -2.26 6.12
CA MET A 12 17.06 -3.63 6.47
C MET A 12 15.92 -4.57 6.09
N HIS A 13 16.25 -5.63 5.37
CA HIS A 13 15.31 -6.67 5.00
C HIS A 13 15.46 -7.84 5.97
N MET A 14 14.40 -8.15 6.71
CA MET A 14 14.35 -9.30 7.62
C MET A 14 13.40 -10.33 7.04
N ASN A 15 13.91 -11.52 6.71
CA ASN A 15 13.10 -12.64 6.27
C ASN A 15 12.89 -13.61 7.43
N LEU A 16 11.64 -14.01 7.65
CA LEU A 16 11.26 -15.02 8.63
C LEU A 16 10.40 -16.05 7.93
N GLU A 17 10.62 -17.32 8.24
CA GLU A 17 9.85 -18.44 7.68
C GLU A 17 8.93 -19.01 8.76
N ASP A 18 7.65 -19.22 8.41
CA ASP A 18 6.70 -19.91 9.29
C ASP A 18 6.81 -21.43 9.14
N PHE A 19 7.95 -21.97 9.55
CA PHE A 19 8.24 -23.42 9.46
C PHE A 19 7.15 -24.28 10.11
N VAL A 20 6.55 -23.83 11.22
CA VAL A 20 5.52 -24.59 11.94
C VAL A 20 4.27 -24.72 11.08
N LEU A 21 3.80 -23.63 10.47
CA LEU A 21 2.66 -23.68 9.56
C LEU A 21 2.95 -24.60 8.37
N TYR A 22 4.09 -24.42 7.71
CA TYR A 22 4.40 -25.18 6.50
C TYR A 22 4.70 -26.67 6.75
N SER A 23 5.22 -27.01 7.92
CA SER A 23 5.57 -28.40 8.25
C SER A 23 4.43 -29.18 8.91
N THR A 24 3.49 -28.49 9.55
CA THR A 24 2.45 -29.15 10.35
C THR A 24 1.02 -28.77 9.97
N GLY A 25 0.84 -27.75 9.13
CA GLY A 25 -0.47 -27.16 8.82
C GLY A 25 -1.08 -26.37 9.98
N ARG A 26 -0.38 -26.22 11.11
CA ARG A 26 -0.89 -25.56 12.31
C ARG A 26 -0.45 -24.10 12.35
N ARG A 27 -1.37 -23.22 12.77
CA ARG A 27 -1.07 -21.80 12.99
C ARG A 27 0.04 -21.62 14.03
N ASN A 28 1.04 -20.82 13.69
CA ASN A 28 2.17 -20.50 14.55
C ASN A 28 1.97 -19.17 15.28
N ALA A 29 1.41 -19.22 16.49
CA ALA A 29 1.10 -18.00 17.26
C ALA A 29 2.33 -17.10 17.51
N ALA A 30 3.52 -17.69 17.69
CA ALA A 30 4.76 -16.92 17.90
C ALA A 30 5.17 -16.13 16.66
N PHE A 31 5.16 -16.76 15.48
CA PHE A 31 5.43 -16.08 14.21
C PHE A 31 4.44 -14.93 13.97
N GLN A 32 3.16 -15.21 14.18
CA GLN A 32 2.09 -14.23 14.01
C GLN A 32 2.24 -13.04 14.99
N GLY A 33 2.68 -13.30 16.22
CA GLY A 33 3.00 -12.26 17.21
C GLY A 33 4.17 -11.36 16.78
N ILE A 34 5.24 -11.94 16.24
CA ILE A 34 6.40 -11.19 15.72
C ILE A 34 6.00 -10.34 14.52
N MET A 35 5.26 -10.90 13.57
CA MET A 35 4.74 -10.16 12.42
C MET A 35 3.85 -8.99 12.85
N ASN A 36 2.95 -9.22 13.80
CA ASN A 36 2.11 -8.15 14.35
C ASN A 36 2.95 -7.06 15.03
N PHE A 37 3.95 -7.44 15.83
CA PHE A 37 4.86 -6.48 16.45
C PHE A 37 5.58 -5.62 15.42
N PHE A 38 6.12 -6.21 14.35
CA PHE A 38 6.78 -5.44 13.29
C PHE A 38 5.84 -4.45 12.58
N ARG A 39 4.58 -4.84 12.38
CA ARG A 39 3.59 -4.02 11.68
C ARG A 39 3.01 -2.89 12.53
N THR A 40 2.79 -3.14 13.81
CA THR A 40 2.01 -2.23 14.67
C THR A 40 2.85 -1.48 15.71
N SER A 41 4.06 -1.95 16.04
CA SER A 41 4.91 -1.28 17.02
C SER A 41 5.45 0.04 16.46
N ASP A 42 5.29 1.12 17.24
CA ASP A 42 5.89 2.42 16.94
C ASP A 42 7.41 2.41 16.83
N LYS A 43 8.07 1.39 17.39
CA LYS A 43 9.52 1.22 17.34
C LYS A 43 10.03 0.72 15.99
N CYS A 44 9.17 0.08 15.20
CA CYS A 44 9.56 -0.54 13.93
C CYS A 44 8.85 0.09 12.74
N LYS A 45 7.50 0.14 12.79
CA LYS A 45 6.64 0.53 11.65
C LYS A 45 7.10 -0.11 10.34
N ALA A 46 7.43 -1.40 10.39
CA ALA A 46 8.03 -2.12 9.28
C ALA A 46 7.02 -2.32 8.16
N ARG A 47 7.49 -2.39 6.91
CA ARG A 47 6.67 -2.65 5.72
C ARG A 47 6.67 -4.14 5.36
N LEU A 48 5.56 -4.64 4.84
CA LEU A 48 5.57 -5.94 4.17
C LEU A 48 6.29 -5.82 2.83
N HIS A 49 7.08 -6.84 2.50
CA HIS A 49 7.77 -6.89 1.21
C HIS A 49 6.82 -7.45 0.14
N PHE A 50 6.62 -6.72 -0.97
CA PHE A 50 5.71 -7.14 -2.05
C PHE A 50 5.95 -8.56 -2.59
N GLY A 51 7.21 -9.02 -2.63
CA GLY A 51 7.59 -10.36 -3.11
C GLY A 51 7.63 -11.47 -2.03
N LYS A 52 6.99 -11.27 -0.87
CA LYS A 52 7.01 -12.23 0.25
C LYS A 52 5.59 -12.50 0.77
N ALA A 53 5.43 -13.58 1.54
CA ALA A 53 4.17 -13.96 2.16
C ALA A 53 3.74 -12.99 3.29
N GLY A 54 2.48 -13.08 3.73
CA GLY A 54 1.93 -12.35 4.88
C GLY A 54 0.96 -11.21 4.53
N TRP A 55 0.74 -10.90 3.25
CA TRP A 55 -0.20 -9.85 2.84
C TRP A 55 -1.67 -10.18 3.16
N ILE A 56 -2.06 -11.45 3.19
CA ILE A 56 -3.43 -11.87 3.50
C ILE A 56 -3.74 -11.67 4.99
N GLU A 57 -2.82 -12.05 5.86
CA GLU A 57 -2.99 -12.02 7.32
C GLU A 57 -2.63 -10.65 7.93
N HIS A 58 -1.63 -9.96 7.37
CA HIS A 58 -1.04 -8.76 7.97
C HIS A 58 -1.10 -7.51 7.06
N GLY A 59 -1.56 -7.67 5.83
CA GLY A 59 -1.69 -6.58 4.84
C GLY A 59 -3.05 -5.90 4.83
N GLN A 60 -4.04 -6.37 5.59
CA GLN A 60 -5.41 -5.83 5.58
C GLN A 60 -5.46 -4.34 5.92
N CYS A 61 -4.57 -3.89 6.80
CA CYS A 61 -4.42 -2.50 7.21
C CYS A 61 -3.34 -1.74 6.40
N PHE A 62 -2.87 -2.30 5.29
CA PHE A 62 -1.96 -1.59 4.40
C PHE A 62 -2.61 -0.30 3.91
N ASP A 63 -1.85 0.78 4.02
CA ASP A 63 -2.21 2.10 3.51
C ASP A 63 -1.03 2.64 2.72
N GLY A 64 -1.14 2.56 1.39
CA GLY A 64 -0.06 2.96 0.52
C GLY A 64 0.24 4.47 0.57
N ALA A 65 -0.74 5.33 0.86
CA ALA A 65 -0.48 6.77 0.99
C ALA A 65 0.30 7.10 2.28
N THR A 66 0.19 6.26 3.31
CA THR A 66 1.01 6.37 4.53
C THR A 66 2.37 5.71 4.35
N GLU A 67 2.43 4.52 3.74
CA GLU A 67 3.68 3.79 3.57
C GLU A 67 4.56 4.36 2.44
N TYR A 68 3.98 5.01 1.43
CA TYR A 68 4.65 5.59 0.26
C TYR A 68 4.15 7.03 0.00
N PRO A 69 4.37 7.96 0.95
CA PRO A 69 3.73 9.28 0.93
C PRO A 69 4.04 10.09 -0.32
N ASP A 70 5.24 9.94 -0.87
CA ASP A 70 5.72 10.75 -1.99
C ASP A 70 5.47 10.11 -3.36
N SER A 71 4.94 8.87 -3.41
CA SER A 71 4.90 8.11 -4.66
C SER A 71 3.64 7.27 -4.88
N TRP A 72 2.79 7.12 -3.86
CA TRP A 72 1.58 6.29 -3.96
C TRP A 72 0.60 6.82 -5.01
N CYS A 73 0.24 8.09 -4.94
CA CYS A 73 -0.70 8.69 -5.89
C CYS A 73 -0.07 8.89 -7.28
N ASP A 74 1.24 9.08 -7.38
CA ASP A 74 1.93 9.05 -8.69
C ASP A 74 1.82 7.69 -9.35
N PHE A 75 1.99 6.61 -8.58
CA PHE A 75 1.77 5.26 -9.08
C PHE A 75 0.31 5.07 -9.52
N GLY A 76 -0.67 5.58 -8.76
CA GLY A 76 -2.08 5.56 -9.15
C GLY A 76 -2.33 6.25 -10.50
N CYS A 77 -1.72 7.41 -10.73
CA CYS A 77 -1.82 8.12 -12.01
C CYS A 77 -1.25 7.28 -13.16
N ALA A 78 -0.08 6.66 -12.96
CA ALA A 78 0.55 5.80 -13.96
C ALA A 78 -0.27 4.52 -14.21
N ALA A 79 -0.84 3.92 -13.17
CA ALA A 79 -1.67 2.72 -13.27
C ALA A 79 -2.92 2.99 -14.12
N HIS A 80 -3.63 4.10 -13.89
CA HIS A 80 -4.78 4.46 -14.73
C HIS A 80 -4.37 4.84 -16.16
N GLU A 81 -3.27 5.57 -16.34
CA GLU A 81 -2.79 5.95 -17.68
C GLU A 81 -2.49 4.71 -18.56
N LEU A 82 -1.87 3.70 -17.97
CA LEU A 82 -1.44 2.48 -18.68
C LEU A 82 -2.54 1.42 -18.77
N ASP A 83 -3.48 1.41 -17.82
CA ASP A 83 -4.60 0.46 -17.77
C ASP A 83 -5.90 1.17 -17.37
N PRO A 84 -6.45 2.04 -18.24
CA PRO A 84 -7.67 2.80 -17.93
C PRO A 84 -8.90 1.91 -17.79
N THR A 85 -8.84 0.68 -18.32
CA THR A 85 -9.91 -0.33 -18.22
C THR A 85 -9.80 -1.22 -16.99
N ARG A 86 -8.74 -1.06 -16.18
CA ARG A 86 -8.51 -1.82 -14.93
C ARG A 86 -8.43 -3.34 -15.15
N LYS A 87 -7.83 -3.76 -16.27
CA LYS A 87 -7.60 -5.17 -16.60
C LYS A 87 -6.70 -5.88 -15.59
N PHE A 88 -5.75 -5.17 -14.99
CA PHE A 88 -4.76 -5.70 -14.04
C PHE A 88 -5.05 -5.28 -12.60
N GLU A 89 -6.32 -5.04 -12.28
CA GLU A 89 -6.72 -4.70 -10.93
C GLU A 89 -6.51 -5.88 -9.96
N SER A 90 -6.10 -5.54 -8.74
CA SER A 90 -5.92 -6.54 -7.69
C SER A 90 -7.25 -7.04 -7.14
N THR A 91 -7.27 -8.29 -6.68
CA THR A 91 -8.43 -8.86 -5.96
C THR A 91 -8.54 -8.40 -4.51
N VAL A 92 -7.52 -7.74 -3.99
CA VAL A 92 -7.49 -7.18 -2.64
C VAL A 92 -7.81 -5.69 -2.67
N ASP A 93 -8.52 -5.21 -1.65
CA ASP A 93 -9.13 -3.88 -1.64
C ASP A 93 -8.19 -2.75 -1.21
N PHE A 94 -6.93 -3.03 -0.84
CA PHE A 94 -6.00 -2.02 -0.33
C PHE A 94 -5.25 -1.23 -1.42
N TRP A 95 -5.46 -1.55 -2.70
CA TRP A 95 -4.93 -0.79 -3.85
C TRP A 95 -5.83 0.40 -4.20
N GLN A 96 -6.03 1.30 -3.24
CA GLN A 96 -6.88 2.48 -3.37
C GLN A 96 -6.03 3.74 -3.55
N PHE A 97 -6.37 4.54 -4.55
CA PHE A 97 -5.65 5.77 -4.90
C PHE A 97 -6.58 6.95 -4.78
N THR A 98 -6.78 7.42 -3.55
CA THR A 98 -7.66 8.56 -3.27
C THR A 98 -6.84 9.85 -3.21
N ALA A 99 -7.30 10.87 -3.92
CA ALA A 99 -6.73 12.21 -3.89
C ALA A 99 -7.76 13.24 -3.45
N ARG A 100 -7.35 14.21 -2.64
CA ARG A 100 -8.18 15.33 -2.24
C ARG A 100 -7.81 16.58 -3.02
N ARG A 101 -8.80 17.24 -3.59
CA ARG A 101 -8.68 18.55 -4.25
C ARG A 101 -9.85 19.43 -3.86
N ASP A 102 -9.58 20.65 -3.44
CA ASP A 102 -10.61 21.64 -3.07
C ASP A 102 -11.62 21.08 -2.05
N GLY A 103 -11.15 20.28 -1.08
CA GLY A 103 -11.97 19.64 -0.04
C GLY A 103 -12.75 18.41 -0.47
N LYS A 104 -12.63 17.97 -1.73
CA LYS A 104 -13.33 16.80 -2.27
C LYS A 104 -12.38 15.65 -2.57
N ASP A 105 -12.81 14.43 -2.24
CA ASP A 105 -12.08 13.20 -2.56
C ASP A 105 -12.39 12.69 -3.97
N HIS A 106 -11.35 12.24 -4.66
CA HIS A 106 -11.35 11.75 -6.02
C HIS A 106 -10.63 10.40 -6.08
N ASP A 107 -11.28 9.39 -6.67
CA ASP A 107 -10.63 8.13 -7.02
C ASP A 107 -9.83 8.31 -8.31
N ILE A 108 -8.50 8.26 -8.19
CA ILE A 108 -7.55 8.42 -9.30
C ILE A 108 -7.77 7.37 -10.40
N LEU A 109 -8.27 6.18 -10.07
CA LEU A 109 -8.49 5.12 -11.06
C LEU A 109 -9.75 5.34 -11.92
N THR A 110 -10.50 6.41 -11.68
CA THR A 110 -11.62 6.83 -12.54
C THR A 110 -11.17 7.94 -13.51
N PRO A 111 -11.74 8.03 -14.74
CA PRO A 111 -11.39 9.10 -15.67
C PRO A 111 -11.56 10.51 -15.08
N ARG A 112 -12.61 10.70 -14.27
CA ARG A 112 -12.88 11.97 -13.59
C ARG A 112 -11.82 12.30 -12.53
N GLY A 113 -11.44 11.34 -11.70
CA GLY A 113 -10.44 11.57 -10.66
C GLY A 113 -9.03 11.71 -11.23
N HIS A 114 -8.68 10.90 -12.23
CA HIS A 114 -7.44 11.05 -12.98
C HIS A 114 -7.32 12.45 -13.59
N HIS A 115 -8.33 12.92 -14.32
CA HIS A 115 -8.30 14.27 -14.89
C HIS A 115 -8.17 15.37 -13.81
N ALA A 116 -8.81 15.18 -12.65
CA ALA A 116 -8.74 16.12 -11.55
C ALA A 116 -7.31 16.26 -11.00
N CYS A 117 -6.61 15.15 -10.74
CA CYS A 117 -5.38 15.15 -9.95
C CYS A 117 -4.13 14.58 -10.63
N CYS A 118 -4.22 14.12 -11.87
CA CYS A 118 -3.10 13.60 -12.64
C CYS A 118 -2.81 14.43 -13.89
N THR A 119 -1.58 14.28 -14.36
CA THR A 119 -1.09 14.73 -15.67
C THR A 119 -0.28 13.59 -16.28
N ARG A 120 0.17 13.75 -17.53
CA ARG A 120 1.14 12.83 -18.15
C ARG A 120 2.47 12.71 -17.38
N HIS A 121 2.76 13.65 -16.47
CA HIS A 121 3.99 13.68 -15.68
C HIS A 121 3.80 13.10 -14.26
N GLY A 122 2.59 12.64 -13.90
CA GLY A 122 2.27 12.13 -12.57
C GLY A 122 1.25 12.98 -11.83
N PHE A 123 1.27 12.88 -10.50
CA PHE A 123 0.33 13.49 -9.58
C PHE A 123 0.55 15.00 -9.42
N LYS A 124 -0.53 15.78 -9.34
CA LYS A 124 -0.50 17.23 -9.14
C LYS A 124 -0.28 17.58 -7.66
N HIS A 125 0.93 17.36 -7.16
CA HIS A 125 1.30 17.62 -5.76
C HIS A 125 1.03 19.06 -5.29
N ASP A 126 0.98 20.03 -6.21
CA ASP A 126 0.70 21.45 -5.92
C ASP A 126 -0.80 21.75 -5.72
N LYS A 127 -1.69 20.86 -6.16
CA LYS A 127 -3.16 21.07 -6.18
C LYS A 127 -3.94 19.96 -5.52
N CYS A 128 -3.34 18.79 -5.35
CA CYS A 128 -3.97 17.61 -4.80
C CYS A 128 -3.12 17.02 -3.68
N GLN A 129 -3.79 16.47 -2.68
CA GLN A 129 -3.17 15.74 -1.59
C GLN A 129 -3.51 14.25 -1.72
N CYS A 130 -2.51 13.38 -1.60
CA CYS A 130 -2.77 11.94 -1.52
C CYS A 130 -3.42 11.61 -0.17
N VAL A 131 -4.55 10.90 -0.18
CA VAL A 131 -5.36 10.68 1.03
C VAL A 131 -5.08 9.28 1.58
N PRO A 132 -4.65 9.18 2.86
CA PRO A 132 -4.58 7.92 3.59
C PRO A 132 -5.87 7.11 3.48
N ARG A 133 -5.74 5.80 3.31
CA ARG A 133 -6.90 4.90 3.41
C ARG A 133 -7.56 5.08 4.77
N LYS A 134 -8.89 4.91 4.82
CA LYS A 134 -9.59 4.86 6.11
C LYS A 134 -8.95 3.78 6.98
N PRO A 135 -8.73 4.04 8.28
CA PRO A 135 -8.20 3.03 9.18
C PRO A 135 -9.02 1.75 9.08
N CYS A 136 -8.33 0.61 8.98
CA CYS A 136 -8.98 -0.66 9.20
C CYS A 136 -9.61 -0.62 10.61
N SER A 137 -10.85 -1.10 10.76
CA SER A 137 -11.36 -1.41 12.10
C SER A 137 -10.37 -2.39 12.72
N SER A 138 -9.77 -2.01 13.85
CA SER A 138 -8.83 -2.84 14.60
C SER A 138 -9.35 -4.27 14.69
N ALA A 139 -8.56 -5.24 14.21
CA ALA A 139 -8.77 -6.65 14.46
C ALA A 139 -8.53 -6.99 15.93
#